data_AF-A0A950SFR4-F1
#
_entry.id   AF-A0A950SFR4-F1
#
_cell.length_a   1.000
_cell.length_b   1.000
_cell.length_c   1.000
_cell.angle_alpha   90.00
_cell.angle_beta   90.00
_cell.angle_gamma   90.00
#
_symmetry.space_group_name_H-M   'P 1'
#
loop_
_entity.id
_entity.type
_entity.pdbx_description
1 polymer ?
#
loop_
_entity_poly.entity_id
_entity_poly.type
_entity_poly.pdbx_seq_one_letter_code
_entity_poly.pdbx_strand_id
1 'polypeptide(L)'
;MNRLGLAVLMVMGALVAGGCGSSGPAHAPAPRARSSPSASTSTVTSHTAGWTVTTSGSTDAASGLPSAPGPGSLPQTTQEPSADTAAFKADMGSLWQRIRAGDVGPALPGFFPEAACAQVKAIADPQSDYQHRLVSEYSLDI
;
A
#
# COMPACT_ATOMS: atom_id res chain seq x y z
N MET A 1 0.46 -18.70 52.02
CA MET A 1 -0.27 -17.46 52.39
C MET A 1 0.20 -16.40 51.40
N ASN A 2 -0.52 -15.97 50.37
CA ASN A 2 -1.95 -15.67 50.23
C ASN A 2 -2.46 -16.03 48.83
N ARG A 3 -3.69 -16.57 48.77
CA ARG A 3 -4.53 -16.68 47.56
C ARG A 3 -5.63 -15.62 47.68
N LEU A 4 -5.81 -14.80 46.65
CA LEU A 4 -6.96 -13.91 46.40
C LEU A 4 -6.79 -13.47 44.92
N GLY A 5 -7.62 -13.75 43.92
CA GLY A 5 -9.02 -14.12 43.91
C GLY A 5 -9.89 -12.89 43.66
N LEU A 6 -10.13 -12.52 42.39
CA LEU A 6 -11.43 -11.98 41.96
C LEU A 6 -11.53 -11.98 40.42
N ALA A 7 -12.45 -12.82 39.91
CA ALA A 7 -13.00 -12.75 38.57
C ALA A 7 -14.11 -11.69 38.56
N VAL A 8 -14.22 -10.88 37.49
CA VAL A 8 -15.40 -10.02 37.26
C VAL A 8 -15.74 -9.93 35.77
N LEU A 9 -16.93 -10.47 35.49
CA LEU A 9 -17.92 -10.23 34.44
C LEU A 9 -17.60 -10.39 32.94
N MET A 10 -18.20 -11.45 32.38
CA MET A 10 -18.86 -11.39 31.09
C MET A 10 -19.91 -10.26 31.05
N VAL A 11 -19.99 -9.54 29.93
CA VAL A 11 -21.25 -8.98 29.45
C VAL A 11 -21.52 -9.57 28.06
N MET A 12 -22.47 -10.49 28.05
CA MET A 12 -23.20 -10.94 26.87
C MET A 12 -24.04 -9.78 26.33
N GLY A 13 -23.83 -9.43 25.07
CA GLY A 13 -24.67 -8.48 24.33
C GLY A 13 -25.15 -9.13 23.03
N ALA A 14 -26.03 -10.13 23.14
CA ALA A 14 -26.79 -10.64 22.00
C ALA A 14 -28.01 -9.73 21.79
N LEU A 15 -28.07 -9.06 20.63
CA LEU A 15 -29.31 -8.45 20.12
C LEU A 15 -29.62 -9.06 18.76
N VAL A 16 -30.70 -9.83 18.74
CA VAL A 16 -31.37 -10.40 17.57
C VAL A 16 -32.44 -9.42 17.08
N ALA A 17 -32.41 -9.08 15.78
CA ALA A 17 -33.55 -8.69 14.94
C ALA A 17 -33.03 -8.68 13.49
N GLY A 18 -33.51 -9.47 12.53
CA GLY A 18 -34.90 -9.56 12.10
C GLY A 18 -35.14 -8.56 10.96
N GLY A 19 -34.92 -8.96 9.70
CA GLY A 19 -35.13 -8.10 8.53
C GLY A 19 -35.34 -8.89 7.25
N CYS A 20 -36.60 -8.93 6.81
CA CYS A 20 -37.15 -9.69 5.71
C CYS A 20 -36.64 -9.22 4.33
N GLY A 21 -36.58 -10.14 3.37
CA GLY A 21 -36.36 -9.81 1.97
C GLY A 21 -37.43 -8.89 1.41
N SER A 22 -37.02 -8.03 0.49
CA SER A 22 -37.91 -7.35 -0.45
C SER A 22 -37.30 -7.42 -1.84
N SER A 23 -37.83 -8.32 -2.66
CA SER A 23 -37.69 -8.29 -4.10
C SER A 23 -38.37 -7.03 -4.65
N GLY A 24 -37.59 -6.05 -5.07
CA GLY A 24 -38.05 -4.89 -5.84
C GLY A 24 -37.88 -5.13 -7.34
N PRO A 25 -38.76 -4.59 -8.20
CA PRO A 25 -38.94 -5.04 -9.57
C PRO A 25 -37.81 -4.62 -10.49
N ALA A 26 -37.55 -5.48 -11.49
CA ALA A 26 -36.77 -5.18 -12.67
C ALA A 26 -37.34 -3.95 -13.40
N HIS A 27 -36.55 -2.88 -13.49
CA HIS A 27 -36.81 -1.81 -14.44
C HIS A 27 -35.95 -2.04 -15.69
N ALA A 28 -36.62 -2.37 -16.79
CA ALA A 28 -36.03 -2.46 -18.12
C ALA A 28 -35.62 -1.06 -18.62
N PRO A 29 -34.75 -0.97 -19.65
CA PRO A 29 -33.84 0.16 -19.85
C PRO A 29 -34.49 1.33 -20.61
N ALA A 30 -34.18 2.56 -20.20
CA ALA A 30 -34.45 3.76 -20.99
C ALA A 30 -33.28 4.09 -21.95
N PRO A 31 -33.54 4.57 -23.17
CA PRO A 31 -32.53 4.71 -24.21
C PRO A 31 -31.67 5.98 -24.10
N ARG A 32 -30.36 5.78 -24.33
CA ARG A 32 -29.37 6.61 -25.03
C ARG A 32 -29.59 8.14 -25.04
N ALA A 33 -28.83 8.85 -24.20
CA ALA A 33 -28.34 10.19 -24.50
C ALA A 33 -26.81 10.15 -24.67
N ARG A 34 -26.36 10.37 -25.90
CA ARG A 34 -24.95 10.56 -26.26
C ARG A 34 -24.60 12.01 -25.96
N SER A 35 -23.66 12.25 -25.05
CA SER A 35 -23.05 13.57 -24.88
C SER A 35 -21.58 13.40 -24.49
N SER A 36 -20.70 13.81 -25.39
CA SER A 36 -19.27 14.03 -25.19
C SER A 36 -18.95 15.38 -25.83
N PRO A 37 -17.83 16.04 -25.52
CA PRO A 37 -17.26 16.34 -24.20
C PRO A 37 -17.20 17.87 -24.00
N SER A 38 -17.32 18.38 -22.77
CA SER A 38 -16.89 19.75 -22.46
C SER A 38 -15.61 19.69 -21.64
N ALA A 39 -14.51 20.05 -22.29
CA ALA A 39 -13.25 20.34 -21.64
C ALA A 39 -13.45 21.57 -20.73
N SER A 40 -13.31 21.38 -19.42
CA SER A 40 -13.16 22.50 -18.49
C SER A 40 -11.67 22.66 -18.21
N THR A 41 -11.09 23.69 -18.83
CA THR A 41 -9.75 24.18 -18.53
C THR A 41 -9.77 24.84 -17.15
N SER A 42 -9.28 24.15 -16.13
CA SER A 42 -9.00 24.78 -14.83
C SER A 42 -7.60 25.39 -14.87
N THR A 43 -7.56 26.72 -14.97
CA THR A 43 -6.38 27.56 -14.78
C THR A 43 -5.87 27.39 -13.35
N VAL A 44 -4.72 26.73 -13.18
CA VAL A 44 -3.99 26.71 -11.92
C VAL A 44 -3.33 28.07 -11.72
N THR A 45 -3.77 28.81 -10.70
CA THR A 45 -3.07 29.99 -10.20
C THR A 45 -1.89 29.52 -9.35
N SER A 46 -0.68 29.75 -9.83
CA SER A 46 0.56 29.50 -9.11
C SER A 46 0.68 30.44 -7.92
N HIS A 47 0.74 29.90 -6.70
CA HIS A 47 1.16 30.64 -5.50
C HIS A 47 2.61 30.26 -5.22
N THR A 48 3.50 31.21 -5.48
CA THR A 48 4.93 31.11 -5.21
C THR A 48 5.16 31.22 -3.71
N ALA A 49 5.46 30.12 -3.03
CA ALA A 49 6.06 30.13 -1.69
C ALA A 49 7.40 29.39 -1.79
N GLY A 50 8.48 30.16 -1.81
CA GLY A 50 9.84 29.67 -1.97
C GLY A 50 10.30 28.83 -0.79
N TRP A 51 10.72 27.60 -1.08
CA TRP A 51 11.61 26.83 -0.22
C TRP A 51 12.88 26.58 -1.05
N THR A 52 13.89 27.40 -0.81
CA THR A 52 15.24 27.16 -1.32
C THR A 52 15.86 26.03 -0.52
N VAL A 53 15.77 24.79 -1.03
CA VAL A 53 16.66 23.71 -0.62
C VAL A 53 17.94 23.85 -1.43
N THR A 54 19.00 24.33 -0.78
CA THR A 54 20.35 24.30 -1.34
C THR A 54 20.83 22.85 -1.35
N THR A 55 20.54 22.12 -2.42
CA THR A 55 21.18 20.82 -2.67
C THR A 55 22.57 21.10 -3.22
N SER A 56 23.58 21.05 -2.36
CA SER A 56 24.99 21.06 -2.79
C SER A 56 25.21 19.93 -3.80
N GLY A 57 25.45 20.31 -5.06
CA GLY A 57 25.77 19.38 -6.13
C GLY A 57 27.13 18.76 -5.89
N SER A 58 27.15 17.47 -5.54
CA SER A 58 28.26 16.59 -5.88
C SER A 58 28.02 16.09 -7.29
N THR A 59 28.53 16.81 -8.29
CA THR A 59 28.78 16.27 -9.63
C THR A 59 29.95 15.30 -9.52
N ASP A 60 29.69 14.08 -9.08
CA ASP A 60 30.48 12.94 -9.50
C ASP A 60 29.79 12.40 -10.76
N ALA A 61 30.47 12.54 -11.90
CA ALA A 61 30.00 12.03 -13.17
C ALA A 61 30.06 10.50 -13.16
N ALA A 62 29.12 9.88 -12.45
CA ALA A 62 28.90 8.45 -12.48
C ALA A 62 28.46 8.10 -13.90
N SER A 63 29.34 7.38 -14.60
CA SER A 63 29.11 6.74 -15.89
C SER A 63 27.68 6.18 -15.93
N GLY A 64 26.85 6.74 -16.81
CA GLY A 64 25.41 6.52 -16.82
C GLY A 64 25.05 5.10 -17.27
N LEU A 65 25.07 4.16 -16.33
CA LEU A 65 24.34 2.91 -16.52
C LEU A 65 22.84 3.19 -16.38
N PRO A 66 21.99 2.54 -17.19
CA PRO A 66 20.55 2.64 -17.02
C PRO A 66 20.18 2.15 -15.62
N SER A 67 19.39 2.94 -14.90
CA SER A 67 18.76 2.48 -13.66
C SER A 67 17.81 1.34 -13.97
N ALA A 68 17.74 0.36 -13.07
CA ALA A 68 16.78 -0.73 -13.18
C ALA A 68 15.34 -0.16 -13.21
N PRO A 69 14.40 -0.80 -13.94
CA PRO A 69 12.99 -0.43 -13.88
C PRO A 69 12.46 -0.45 -12.45
N GLY A 70 11.56 0.49 -12.13
CA GLY A 70 10.93 0.55 -10.81
C GLY A 70 10.06 -0.68 -10.54
N PRO A 71 9.74 -0.96 -9.26
CA PRO A 71 8.87 -2.08 -8.89
C PRO A 71 7.50 -1.95 -9.57
N GLY A 72 6.95 -3.08 -10.04
CA GLY A 72 5.66 -3.11 -10.75
C GLY A 72 5.65 -2.54 -12.18
N SER A 73 6.80 -2.10 -12.71
CA SER A 73 6.89 -1.52 -14.07
C SER A 73 6.99 -2.57 -15.18
N LEU A 74 7.28 -3.82 -14.82
CA LEU A 74 7.45 -4.93 -15.74
C LEU A 74 6.29 -5.94 -15.58
N PRO A 75 5.85 -6.62 -16.65
CA PRO A 75 4.90 -7.72 -16.54
C PRO A 75 5.40 -8.81 -15.58
N GLN A 76 4.48 -9.45 -14.85
CA GLN A 76 4.84 -10.64 -14.08
C GLN A 76 5.31 -11.77 -15.00
N THR A 77 6.29 -12.53 -14.53
CA THR A 77 6.86 -13.67 -15.26
C THR A 77 6.89 -14.89 -14.35
N THR A 78 7.17 -16.06 -14.95
CA THR A 78 7.43 -17.30 -14.20
C THR A 78 8.92 -17.47 -13.87
N GLN A 79 9.77 -16.48 -14.16
CA GLN A 79 11.18 -16.51 -13.80
C GLN A 79 11.31 -16.21 -12.30
N GLU A 80 11.96 -17.11 -11.57
CA GLU A 80 12.26 -16.89 -10.16
C GLU A 80 13.57 -16.11 -9.99
N PRO A 81 13.63 -15.16 -9.04
CA PRO A 81 14.87 -14.49 -8.70
C PRO A 81 15.83 -15.46 -7.98
N SER A 82 17.14 -15.24 -8.13
CA SER A 82 18.14 -16.00 -7.38
C SER A 82 18.33 -15.45 -5.98
N ALA A 83 18.23 -16.33 -4.98
CA ALA A 83 18.55 -16.03 -3.58
C ALA A 83 20.07 -16.08 -3.28
N ASP A 84 20.90 -16.46 -4.25
CA ASP A 84 22.34 -16.68 -4.03
C ASP A 84 23.22 -15.46 -4.24
N THR A 85 22.64 -14.37 -4.75
CA THR A 85 23.37 -13.12 -4.99
C THR A 85 23.80 -12.46 -3.69
N ALA A 86 24.95 -11.76 -3.74
CA ALA A 86 25.43 -10.99 -2.59
C ALA A 86 24.45 -9.86 -2.19
N ALA A 87 23.81 -9.23 -3.18
CA ALA A 87 22.82 -8.18 -2.95
C ALA A 87 21.61 -8.72 -2.18
N PHE A 88 21.01 -9.83 -2.63
CA PHE A 88 19.89 -10.44 -1.93
C PHE A 88 20.23 -10.80 -0.48
N LYS A 89 21.41 -11.40 -0.24
CA LYS A 89 21.88 -11.76 1.10
C LYS A 89 22.07 -10.53 1.99
N ALA A 90 22.60 -9.43 1.46
CA ALA A 90 22.75 -8.18 2.18
C ALA A 90 21.39 -7.56 2.54
N ASP A 91 20.45 -7.53 1.61
CA ASP A 91 19.11 -6.98 1.82
C ASP A 91 18.33 -7.79 2.86
N MET A 92 18.38 -9.12 2.80
CA MET A 92 17.75 -9.99 3.80
C MET A 92 18.40 -9.85 5.17
N GLY A 93 19.73 -9.69 5.22
CA GLY A 93 20.45 -9.38 6.46
C GLY A 93 20.00 -8.05 7.08
N SER A 94 19.91 -7.00 6.27
CA SER A 94 19.43 -5.68 6.69
C SER A 94 17.99 -5.75 7.20
N LEU A 95 17.09 -6.37 6.43
CA LEU A 95 15.70 -6.59 6.80
C LEU A 95 15.59 -7.30 8.15
N TRP A 96 16.33 -8.39 8.35
CA TRP A 96 16.30 -9.14 9.61
C TRP A 96 16.76 -8.31 10.80
N GLN A 97 17.80 -7.47 10.63
CA GLN A 97 18.23 -6.57 11.70
C GLN A 97 17.14 -5.57 12.07
N ARG A 98 16.41 -5.03 11.09
CA ARG A 98 15.33 -4.05 11.33
C ARG A 98 14.11 -4.68 11.99
N ILE A 99 13.72 -5.88 11.57
CA ILE A 99 12.65 -6.65 12.23
C ILE A 99 12.99 -6.87 13.70
N ARG A 100 14.21 -7.33 14.02
CA ARG A 100 14.63 -7.54 15.42
C ARG A 100 14.68 -6.24 16.24
N ALA A 101 14.85 -5.10 15.59
CA ALA A 101 14.86 -3.79 16.23
C ALA A 101 13.46 -3.18 16.40
N GLY A 102 12.41 -3.76 15.81
CA GLY A 102 11.07 -3.16 15.76
C GLY A 102 10.99 -1.95 14.79
N ASP A 103 11.94 -1.83 13.86
CA ASP A 103 12.11 -0.68 12.99
C ASP A 103 11.30 -0.84 11.69
N VAL A 104 9.99 -0.54 11.72
CA VAL A 104 9.10 -0.72 10.55
C VAL A 104 9.56 0.07 9.33
N GLY A 105 9.84 1.37 9.48
CA GLY A 105 10.21 2.24 8.35
C GLY A 105 11.42 1.71 7.55
N PRO A 106 12.54 1.40 8.22
CA PRO A 106 13.69 0.75 7.60
C PRO A 106 13.46 -0.69 7.09
N ALA A 107 12.43 -1.39 7.58
CA ALA A 107 12.07 -2.73 7.12
C ALA A 107 11.20 -2.72 5.85
N LEU A 108 10.41 -1.65 5.64
CA LEU A 108 9.50 -1.50 4.49
C LEU A 108 10.13 -1.73 3.10
N PRO A 109 11.38 -1.36 2.80
CA PRO A 109 11.99 -1.69 1.50
C PRO A 109 12.09 -3.18 1.21
N GLY A 110 12.13 -4.03 2.25
CA GLY A 110 12.08 -5.49 2.12
C GLY A 110 10.65 -6.05 2.04
N PHE A 111 9.63 -5.20 2.23
CA PHE A 111 8.22 -5.56 2.06
C PHE A 111 7.80 -5.45 0.59
N PHE A 112 6.62 -6.00 0.29
CA PHE A 112 6.04 -5.97 -1.04
C PHE A 112 5.76 -4.52 -1.49
N PRO A 113 6.24 -4.04 -2.66
CA PRO A 113 6.06 -2.64 -3.06
C PRO A 113 4.63 -2.27 -3.51
N GLU A 114 4.20 -1.03 -3.23
CA GLU A 114 2.88 -0.51 -3.61
C GLU A 114 2.59 -0.61 -5.11
N ALA A 115 3.54 -0.20 -5.96
CA ALA A 115 3.37 -0.25 -7.41
C ALA A 115 3.19 -1.69 -7.93
N ALA A 116 3.82 -2.68 -7.28
CA ALA A 116 3.59 -4.09 -7.59
C ALA A 116 2.22 -4.57 -7.09
N CYS A 117 1.74 -4.06 -5.95
CA CYS A 117 0.38 -4.32 -5.46
C CYS A 117 -0.69 -3.86 -6.44
N ALA A 118 -0.57 -2.64 -6.96
CA ALA A 118 -1.47 -2.10 -7.96
C ALA A 118 -1.56 -3.00 -9.20
N GLN A 119 -0.42 -3.56 -9.64
CA GLN A 119 -0.37 -4.46 -10.78
C GLN A 119 -1.01 -5.83 -10.49
N VAL A 120 -0.71 -6.44 -9.34
CA VAL A 120 -1.09 -7.84 -9.06
C VAL A 120 -2.53 -7.96 -8.58
N LYS A 121 -3.01 -7.02 -7.77
CA LYS A 121 -4.33 -7.16 -7.14
C LYS A 121 -5.48 -6.70 -8.03
N ALA A 122 -5.24 -5.76 -8.95
CA ALA A 122 -6.27 -5.20 -9.84
C ALA A 122 -7.58 -4.83 -9.09
N ILE A 123 -7.45 -4.27 -7.90
CA ILE A 123 -8.56 -3.82 -7.04
C ILE A 123 -8.87 -2.34 -7.28
N ALA A 124 -10.05 -1.90 -6.86
CA ALA A 124 -10.55 -0.54 -7.10
C ALA A 124 -9.68 0.57 -6.50
N ASP A 125 -9.10 0.33 -5.31
CA ASP A 125 -8.22 1.28 -4.63
C ASP A 125 -6.99 0.56 -4.04
N PRO A 126 -5.92 0.37 -4.85
CA PRO A 126 -4.73 -0.32 -4.41
C PRO A 126 -3.92 0.48 -3.38
N GLN A 127 -3.98 1.82 -3.41
CA GLN A 127 -3.28 2.67 -2.46
C GLN A 127 -3.87 2.50 -1.06
N SER A 128 -5.20 2.57 -0.92
CA SER A 128 -5.90 2.36 0.35
C SER A 128 -5.64 0.95 0.91
N ASP A 129 -5.73 -0.08 0.08
CA ASP A 129 -5.44 -1.47 0.51
C ASP A 129 -3.97 -1.63 0.95
N TYR A 130 -3.04 -1.02 0.22
CA TYR A 130 -1.63 -1.04 0.58
C TYR A 130 -1.37 -0.39 1.94
N GLN A 131 -1.87 0.84 2.15
CA GLN A 131 -1.60 1.60 3.38
C GLN A 131 -2.34 1.04 4.59
N HIS A 132 -3.64 0.79 4.46
CA HIS A 132 -4.51 0.49 5.60
C HIS A 132 -4.61 -0.99 5.92
N ARG A 133 -4.31 -1.86 4.96
CA ARG A 133 -4.27 -3.30 5.19
C ARG A 133 -2.84 -3.80 5.25
N LEU A 134 -2.11 -3.73 4.14
CA LEU A 134 -0.82 -4.42 4.03
C LEU A 134 0.27 -3.84 4.93
N VAL A 135 0.49 -2.52 4.86
CA VAL A 135 1.50 -1.85 5.70
C VAL A 135 1.07 -1.86 7.17
N SER A 136 -0.22 -1.71 7.45
CA SER A 136 -0.74 -1.79 8.82
C SER A 136 -0.51 -3.17 9.44
N GLU A 137 -0.84 -4.25 8.73
CA GLU A 137 -0.62 -5.62 9.20
C GLU A 137 0.88 -5.93 9.35
N TYR A 138 1.70 -5.53 8.37
CA TYR A 138 3.16 -5.66 8.47
C TYR A 138 3.75 -4.93 9.69
N SER A 139 3.20 -3.76 10.03
CA SER A 139 3.61 -3.01 11.22
C SER A 139 3.21 -3.67 12.53
N LEU A 140 2.19 -4.54 12.53
CA LEU A 140 1.78 -5.32 13.71
C LEU A 140 2.62 -6.59 13.89
N ASP A 141 3.19 -7.10 12.80
CA ASP A 141 4.02 -8.31 12.81
C ASP A 141 5.49 -8.04 13.20
N ILE A 142 5.93 -6.78 13.11
CA ILE A 142 7.26 -6.30 13.53
C ILE A 142 7.22 -5.77 14.95
#